data_AF-A0A538AU87-F1
#
_entry.id   AF-A0A538AU87-F1
#
_cell.length_a   1.000
_cell.length_b   1.000
_cell.length_c   1.000
_cell.angle_alpha   90.00
_cell.angle_beta   90.00
_cell.angle_gamma   90.00
#
_symmetry.space_group_name_H-M   'P 1'
#
loop_
_entity.id
_entity.type
_entity.pdbx_description
1 polymer ?
#
loop_
_entity_poly.entity_id
_entity_poly.type
_entity_poly.pdbx_seq_one_letter_code
_entity_poly.pdbx_strand_id
1 'polypeptide(L)'
;MRHQRAGPIRKRTRFSMLAFLGMAAIAAAACTGGAGSGDKAGGGGEPAVLRLAEGAADSSTDLAVADFVVRVGQLSGGDLRIEAVGGWGNGEPGSEQQTVRDVEAGRVDLGSVGTRVFDTLGVNSFQALGAPMLIDSYPLERAVITSSIPGQMLTDLDKLKVIGLGILADGLRKPIAVARPLLGPADWRGISFAGFRSRGQAQAVEALGARPSDVIGEELTVALANGSVQGAENNLLVYENATRQSVAPYVTANVNLWPKTVALFANPGRFAKLSVQQRGWLRQAAREAAMGSTGLFEDEGRLVAKVCAAGGRLANASPADLAALRQALTPVYASLEQDPQTRGFIEAIQQLKRSTPDGPALTIPTGCTGQAASAGETSDQFAGTWTTRRITESQWVHAFIAMGGSERDAHETFGASHHEVITFTFQDGVFRSYCGGDGHVPELCDNATYEIGDDGTLAFLHGSLTETYRYDLSGDTLRLHFVNGECGSGCDYKALDPHGPVGPTLYAGFPFTRSS
;
A
#
# COMPACT_ATOMS: atom_id res chain seq x y z
N MET A 1 50.63 54.25 -44.42
CA MET A 1 50.22 53.19 -45.37
C MET A 1 49.89 51.93 -44.58
N ARG A 2 48.81 51.22 -44.94
CA ARG A 2 48.21 50.06 -44.25
C ARG A 2 49.23 48.98 -43.81
N HIS A 3 49.13 48.49 -42.57
CA HIS A 3 48.60 47.15 -42.22
C HIS A 3 48.67 46.88 -40.69
N GLN A 4 47.85 45.92 -40.28
CA GLN A 4 47.40 45.52 -38.93
C GLN A 4 48.42 44.81 -38.01
N ARG A 5 47.96 44.61 -36.76
CA ARG A 5 48.45 43.81 -35.59
C ARG A 5 49.32 44.64 -34.63
N ALA A 6 49.26 44.53 -33.29
CA ALA A 6 48.78 43.52 -32.34
C ALA A 6 48.38 44.18 -30.99
N GLY A 7 47.72 43.43 -30.07
CA GLY A 7 47.32 43.86 -28.70
C GLY A 7 48.50 43.95 -27.70
N PRO A 8 48.37 43.57 -26.41
CA PRO A 8 47.21 43.41 -25.49
C PRO A 8 47.48 44.09 -24.10
N ILE A 9 46.80 43.63 -23.03
CA ILE A 9 47.11 43.74 -21.57
C ILE A 9 46.27 44.82 -20.80
N ARG A 10 45.26 44.45 -19.99
CA ARG A 10 45.21 43.89 -18.60
C ARG A 10 45.32 44.94 -17.46
N LYS A 11 44.38 44.80 -16.51
CA LYS A 11 44.43 45.04 -15.04
C LYS A 11 44.01 46.39 -14.43
N ARG A 12 42.96 46.28 -13.59
CA ARG A 12 42.94 46.45 -12.11
C ARG A 12 42.13 47.62 -11.51
N THR A 13 41.21 47.21 -10.62
CA THR A 13 40.77 47.82 -9.33
C THR A 13 40.07 49.18 -9.31
N ARG A 14 38.88 49.22 -8.69
CA ARG A 14 38.67 49.76 -7.32
C ARG A 14 37.20 49.65 -6.87
N PHE A 15 37.04 49.12 -5.66
CA PHE A 15 36.09 49.51 -4.58
C PHE A 15 34.98 50.53 -4.90
N SER A 16 33.75 50.22 -4.47
CA SER A 16 32.93 51.16 -3.69
C SER A 16 31.89 50.43 -2.82
N MET A 17 32.15 50.52 -1.51
CA MET A 17 31.23 50.45 -0.37
C MET A 17 30.04 51.41 -0.56
N LEU A 18 28.86 51.08 -0.02
CA LEU A 18 28.09 51.98 0.86
C LEU A 18 26.87 51.27 1.46
N ALA A 19 26.99 50.97 2.75
CA ALA A 19 25.87 50.82 3.68
C ALA A 19 25.59 52.20 4.29
N PHE A 20 24.32 52.58 4.54
CA PHE A 20 23.94 53.50 5.62
C PHE A 20 22.41 53.46 5.86
N LEU A 21 22.04 53.20 7.13
CA LEU A 21 20.95 53.75 7.96
C LEU A 21 19.60 54.06 7.30
N GLY A 22 18.43 53.64 7.80
CA GLY A 22 17.99 53.57 9.19
C GLY A 22 16.97 54.68 9.47
N MET A 23 15.71 54.35 9.78
CA MET A 23 14.87 55.14 10.69
C MET A 23 13.60 54.39 11.10
N ALA A 24 13.37 54.37 12.42
CA ALA A 24 12.23 53.83 13.10
C ALA A 24 11.18 54.91 13.39
N ALA A 25 9.96 54.42 13.68
CA ALA A 25 8.86 55.02 14.43
C ALA A 25 7.96 56.07 13.72
N ILE A 26 6.65 55.81 13.74
CA ILE A 26 5.66 56.53 14.58
C ILE A 26 4.44 55.62 14.78
N ALA A 27 3.99 55.55 16.03
CA ALA A 27 2.84 54.80 16.50
C ALA A 27 1.55 55.64 16.54
N ALA A 28 0.44 54.90 16.48
CA ALA A 28 -0.86 55.15 17.10
C ALA A 28 -1.72 56.35 16.65
N ALA A 29 -2.86 56.02 16.05
CA ALA A 29 -4.12 56.71 16.30
C ALA A 29 -5.22 55.67 16.58
N ALA A 30 -5.77 55.75 17.78
CA ALA A 30 -6.90 54.96 18.25
C ALA A 30 -8.22 55.53 17.73
N CYS A 31 -9.14 54.65 17.34
CA CYS A 31 -10.57 54.94 17.33
C CYS A 31 -11.29 53.85 18.14
N THR A 32 -11.99 54.30 19.17
CA THR A 32 -12.85 53.54 20.05
C THR A 32 -14.25 53.37 19.45
N GLY A 33 -14.87 52.21 19.73
CA GLY A 33 -16.33 52.09 19.87
C GLY A 33 -17.08 51.29 18.82
N GLY A 34 -17.45 50.05 19.15
CA GLY A 34 -18.44 49.26 18.41
C GLY A 34 -18.55 47.83 18.93
N ALA A 35 -19.43 47.62 19.91
CA ALA A 35 -19.73 46.31 20.47
C ALA A 35 -20.32 45.37 19.39
N GLY A 36 -19.64 44.25 19.16
CA GLY A 36 -20.15 43.08 18.46
C GLY A 36 -19.35 41.87 18.94
N SER A 37 -19.95 41.06 19.81
CA SER A 37 -19.38 39.81 20.30
C SER A 37 -19.17 38.87 19.12
N GLY A 38 -17.94 38.80 18.64
CA GLY A 38 -17.46 37.75 17.77
C GLY A 38 -16.23 37.16 18.42
N ASP A 39 -16.43 36.16 19.29
CA ASP A 39 -15.36 35.32 19.80
C ASP A 39 -14.68 34.63 18.62
N LYS A 40 -13.62 35.24 18.08
CA LYS A 40 -12.61 34.51 17.32
C LYS A 40 -11.70 33.83 18.32
N ALA A 41 -12.19 32.71 18.86
CA ALA A 41 -11.35 31.72 19.51
C ALA A 41 -10.49 31.02 18.44
N GLY A 42 -9.46 31.71 17.94
CA GLY A 42 -8.35 31.10 17.22
C GLY A 42 -7.24 30.84 18.22
N GLY A 43 -7.23 29.67 18.84
CA GLY A 43 -6.21 29.29 19.80
C GLY A 43 -4.85 29.15 19.13
N GLY A 44 -3.93 30.06 19.41
CA GLY A 44 -2.52 29.97 19.02
C GLY A 44 -1.72 28.99 19.88
N GLY A 45 -2.22 27.75 20.03
CA GLY A 45 -1.51 26.65 20.68
C GLY A 45 -0.79 25.78 19.64
N GLU A 46 0.27 25.09 20.03
CA GLU A 46 0.90 24.09 19.18
C GLU A 46 -0.08 22.92 18.95
N PRO A 47 -0.25 22.45 17.69
CA PRO A 47 -1.17 21.36 17.38
C PRO A 47 -0.92 20.12 18.23
N ALA A 48 -1.99 19.48 18.72
CA ALA A 48 -1.86 18.16 19.30
C ALA A 48 -1.55 17.15 18.19
N VAL A 49 -0.46 16.41 18.30
CA VAL A 49 -0.09 15.36 17.36
C VAL A 49 -0.24 14.01 18.04
N LEU A 50 -0.98 13.10 17.42
CA LEU A 50 -1.12 11.71 17.85
C LEU A 50 -0.40 10.81 16.86
N ARG A 51 0.37 9.84 17.35
CA ARG A 51 0.96 8.80 16.49
C ARG A 51 -0.01 7.63 16.38
N LEU A 52 -0.25 7.17 15.15
CA LEU A 52 -1.10 6.01 14.84
C LEU A 52 -0.25 4.88 14.28
N ALA A 53 -0.24 3.75 14.96
CA ALA A 53 0.42 2.53 14.50
C ALA A 53 -0.52 1.69 13.63
N GLU A 54 -0.12 1.39 12.40
CA GLU A 54 -0.84 0.47 11.51
C GLU A 54 -0.22 -0.92 11.62
N GLY A 55 -0.98 -1.88 12.12
CA GLY A 55 -0.47 -3.24 12.38
C GLY A 55 -0.42 -4.15 11.15
N ALA A 56 -1.00 -3.74 10.02
CA ALA A 56 -0.90 -4.51 8.78
C ALA A 56 0.56 -4.54 8.31
N ALA A 57 0.98 -5.66 7.72
CA ALA A 57 2.37 -5.86 7.29
C ALA A 57 2.81 -4.99 6.09
N ASP A 58 1.91 -4.19 5.53
CA ASP A 58 2.22 -3.26 4.46
C ASP A 58 2.88 -1.99 5.05
N SER A 59 3.91 -1.49 4.37
CA SER A 59 4.59 -0.25 4.74
C SER A 59 3.76 0.98 4.35
N SER A 60 2.79 0.82 3.44
CA SER A 60 1.85 1.85 3.04
C SER A 60 0.60 1.89 3.94
N THR A 61 0.10 3.11 4.17
CA THR A 61 -1.12 3.34 4.94
C THR A 61 -2.35 2.79 4.21
N ASP A 62 -3.20 2.08 4.93
CA ASP A 62 -4.48 1.59 4.41
C ASP A 62 -5.36 2.77 3.95
N LEU A 63 -5.96 2.69 2.76
CA LEU A 63 -6.75 3.79 2.17
C LEU A 63 -7.85 4.30 3.10
N ALA A 64 -8.50 3.39 3.84
CA ALA A 64 -9.54 3.78 4.79
C ALA A 64 -8.96 4.51 6.01
N VAL A 65 -7.76 4.12 6.45
CA VAL A 65 -7.04 4.79 7.55
C VAL A 65 -6.52 6.16 7.11
N ALA A 66 -6.04 6.30 5.87
CA ALA A 66 -5.65 7.57 5.30
C ALA A 66 -6.80 8.60 5.31
N ASP A 67 -8.02 8.18 4.92
CA ASP A 67 -9.21 9.05 4.96
C ASP A 67 -9.51 9.51 6.40
N PHE A 68 -9.37 8.63 7.40
CA PHE A 68 -9.49 9.00 8.81
C PHE A 68 -8.46 10.06 9.24
N VAL A 69 -7.18 9.88 8.89
CA VAL A 69 -6.09 10.82 9.20
C VAL A 69 -6.38 12.20 8.60
N VAL A 70 -6.79 12.24 7.33
CA VAL A 70 -7.12 13.48 6.62
C VAL A 70 -8.31 14.19 7.27
N ARG A 71 -9.38 13.46 7.61
CA ARG A 71 -10.58 14.04 8.25
C ARG A 71 -10.29 14.66 9.61
N VAL A 72 -9.39 14.06 10.41
CA VAL A 72 -9.00 14.65 11.71
C VAL A 72 -8.37 16.03 11.52
N GLY A 73 -7.47 16.17 10.54
CA GLY A 73 -6.86 17.46 10.21
C GLY A 73 -7.88 18.49 9.71
N GLN A 74 -8.81 18.07 8.84
CA GLN A 74 -9.84 18.95 8.28
C GLN A 74 -10.84 19.43 9.33
N LEU A 75 -11.40 18.52 10.13
CA LEU A 75 -12.40 18.83 11.15
C LEU A 75 -11.85 19.72 12.28
N SER A 76 -10.56 19.57 12.58
CA SER A 76 -9.88 20.35 13.62
C SER A 76 -9.28 21.66 13.12
N GLY A 77 -9.32 21.96 11.81
CA GLY A 77 -8.58 23.09 11.25
C GLY A 77 -7.06 23.00 11.45
N GLY A 78 -6.55 21.78 11.69
CA GLY A 78 -5.14 21.51 11.98
C GLY A 78 -4.76 21.50 13.46
N ASP A 79 -5.70 21.74 14.39
CA ASP A 79 -5.47 21.72 15.85
C ASP A 79 -5.21 20.31 16.41
N LEU A 80 -5.64 19.28 15.68
CA LEU A 80 -5.35 17.88 15.95
C LEU A 80 -4.82 17.24 14.67
N ARG A 81 -3.69 16.57 14.75
CA ARG A 81 -3.05 15.87 13.62
C ARG A 81 -2.74 14.43 14.00
N ILE A 82 -2.74 13.57 13.00
CA ILE A 82 -2.29 12.18 13.15
C ILE A 82 -1.06 11.98 12.28
N GLU A 83 -0.01 11.44 12.88
CA GLU A 83 1.15 10.88 12.19
C GLU A 83 0.95 9.35 12.10
N ALA A 84 0.60 8.87 10.91
CA ALA A 84 0.44 7.44 10.68
C ALA A 84 1.80 6.78 10.44
N VAL A 85 2.00 5.61 11.05
CA VAL A 85 3.21 4.81 10.96
C VAL A 85 2.82 3.43 10.42
N GLY A 86 3.08 3.23 9.12
CA GLY A 86 2.95 1.94 8.44
C GLY A 86 3.98 0.92 8.91
N GLY A 87 3.74 -0.37 8.64
CA GLY A 87 4.66 -1.45 8.99
C GLY A 87 4.98 -1.56 10.49
N TRP A 88 4.08 -1.16 11.38
CA TRP A 88 4.35 -1.18 12.82
C TRP A 88 4.60 -2.60 13.31
N GLY A 89 5.73 -2.84 13.97
CA GLY A 89 6.17 -4.19 14.33
C GLY A 89 6.88 -4.95 13.20
N ASN A 90 7.39 -4.23 12.19
CA ASN A 90 8.22 -4.73 11.09
C ASN A 90 7.54 -5.79 10.20
N GLY A 91 6.21 -5.80 10.14
CA GLY A 91 5.46 -6.78 9.35
C GLY A 91 5.57 -8.23 9.83
N GLU A 92 6.13 -8.46 11.01
CA GLU A 92 6.33 -9.79 11.59
C GLU A 92 5.00 -10.50 11.91
N PRO A 93 4.95 -11.84 11.86
CA PRO A 93 3.78 -12.62 12.28
C PRO A 93 3.37 -12.33 13.74
N GLY A 94 2.40 -11.44 13.93
CA GLY A 94 1.99 -10.99 15.27
C GLY A 94 1.98 -9.48 15.45
N SER A 95 2.38 -8.72 14.43
CA SER A 95 2.41 -7.25 14.41
C SER A 95 1.09 -6.64 14.88
N GLU A 96 -0.06 -7.11 14.42
CA GLU A 96 -1.36 -6.60 14.83
C GLU A 96 -1.63 -6.80 16.32
N GLN A 97 -1.31 -7.97 16.89
CA GLN A 97 -1.40 -8.18 18.33
C GLN A 97 -0.45 -7.26 19.09
N GLN A 98 0.74 -7.02 18.54
CA GLN A 98 1.73 -6.12 19.12
C GLN A 98 1.26 -4.67 19.12
N THR A 99 0.66 -4.19 18.02
CA THR A 99 0.04 -2.87 17.91
C THR A 99 -1.00 -2.64 19.01
N VAL A 100 -1.88 -3.63 19.25
CA VAL A 100 -2.87 -3.52 20.34
C VAL A 100 -2.20 -3.38 21.70
N ARG A 101 -1.17 -4.18 21.98
CA ARG A 101 -0.39 -4.09 23.23
C ARG A 101 0.37 -2.77 23.37
N ASP A 102 0.86 -2.21 22.28
CA ASP A 102 1.62 -0.95 22.28
C ASP A 102 0.73 0.24 22.56
N VAL A 103 -0.49 0.23 22.00
CA VAL A 103 -1.51 1.22 22.33
C VAL A 103 -1.96 1.05 23.77
N GLU A 104 -2.20 -0.17 24.27
CA GLU A 104 -2.56 -0.40 25.69
C GLU A 104 -1.49 0.15 26.64
N ALA A 105 -0.22 -0.17 26.37
CA ALA A 105 0.93 0.29 27.15
C ALA A 105 1.24 1.79 26.99
N GLY A 106 0.59 2.49 26.04
CA GLY A 106 0.82 3.91 25.77
C GLY A 106 2.15 4.23 25.07
N ARG A 107 2.75 3.22 24.42
CA ARG A 107 3.94 3.36 23.55
C ARG A 107 3.61 4.08 22.25
N VAL A 108 2.36 3.99 21.80
CA VAL A 108 1.79 4.74 20.68
C VAL A 108 0.37 5.19 21.05
N ASP A 109 -0.13 6.26 20.45
CA ASP A 109 -1.36 6.92 20.91
C ASP A 109 -2.62 6.26 20.36
N LEU A 110 -2.58 5.90 19.08
CA LEU A 110 -3.65 5.28 18.31
C LEU A 110 -3.16 4.01 17.63
N GLY A 111 -4.09 3.11 17.30
CA GLY A 111 -3.81 1.92 16.50
C GLY A 111 -4.91 1.62 15.50
N SER A 112 -4.51 0.99 14.40
CA SER A 112 -5.40 0.36 13.43
C SER A 112 -4.96 -1.08 13.17
N VAL A 113 -5.89 -2.04 13.30
CA VAL A 113 -5.65 -3.47 13.01
C VAL A 113 -6.90 -4.12 12.43
N GLY A 114 -6.74 -5.22 11.69
CA GLY A 114 -7.88 -6.00 11.22
C GLY A 114 -8.72 -6.54 12.38
N THR A 115 -10.04 -6.37 12.33
CA THR A 115 -10.96 -6.79 13.41
C THR A 115 -10.86 -8.28 13.74
N ARG A 116 -10.50 -9.10 12.74
CA ARG A 116 -10.31 -10.55 12.88
C ARG A 116 -9.22 -10.93 13.91
N VAL A 117 -8.23 -10.06 14.17
CA VAL A 117 -7.11 -10.37 15.08
C VAL A 117 -7.55 -10.45 16.54
N PHE A 118 -8.63 -9.74 16.89
CA PHE A 118 -9.09 -9.60 18.27
C PHE A 118 -9.54 -10.93 18.89
N ASP A 119 -9.93 -11.92 18.08
CA ASP A 119 -10.25 -13.25 18.59
C ASP A 119 -9.03 -13.95 19.20
N THR A 120 -7.82 -13.62 18.75
CA THR A 120 -6.56 -14.13 19.33
C THR A 120 -6.19 -13.42 20.63
N LEU A 121 -6.85 -12.29 20.93
CA LEU A 121 -6.67 -11.48 22.12
C LEU A 121 -7.81 -11.67 23.14
N GLY A 122 -8.73 -12.61 22.91
CA GLY A 122 -9.84 -12.89 23.82
C GLY A 122 -11.05 -11.97 23.67
N VAL A 123 -11.14 -11.21 22.57
CA VAL A 123 -12.32 -10.41 22.21
C VAL A 123 -13.02 -11.05 21.01
N ASN A 124 -14.15 -11.71 21.26
CA ASN A 124 -14.90 -12.45 20.24
C ASN A 124 -15.97 -11.60 19.53
N SER A 125 -16.28 -10.39 20.02
CA SER A 125 -17.38 -9.55 19.52
C SER A 125 -17.30 -9.28 18.01
N PHE A 126 -16.09 -9.22 17.44
CA PHE A 126 -15.87 -8.99 16.02
C PHE A 126 -15.97 -10.24 15.14
N GLN A 127 -16.03 -11.46 15.71
CA GLN A 127 -15.98 -12.69 14.91
C GLN A 127 -17.13 -12.80 13.91
N ALA A 128 -18.28 -12.21 14.20
CA ALA A 128 -19.40 -12.16 13.28
C ALA A 128 -19.09 -11.39 11.98
N LEU A 129 -18.19 -10.38 12.00
CA LEU A 129 -17.75 -9.68 10.80
C LEU A 129 -16.90 -10.57 9.89
N GLY A 130 -16.13 -11.49 10.48
CA GLY A 130 -15.30 -12.46 9.77
C GLY A 130 -15.97 -13.81 9.50
N ALA A 131 -17.28 -13.94 9.81
CA ALA A 131 -18.01 -15.18 9.61
C ALA A 131 -18.09 -15.51 8.10
N PRO A 132 -17.73 -16.74 7.70
CA PRO A 132 -17.49 -17.04 6.30
C PRO A 132 -18.79 -17.00 5.48
N MET A 133 -18.76 -16.25 4.38
CA MET A 133 -19.86 -15.97 3.45
C MET A 133 -21.11 -15.34 4.10
N LEU A 134 -20.96 -14.70 5.27
CA LEU A 134 -22.06 -13.98 5.93
C LEU A 134 -22.31 -12.62 5.27
N ILE A 135 -21.31 -11.74 5.35
CA ILE A 135 -21.26 -10.44 4.68
C ILE A 135 -20.63 -10.67 3.30
N ASP A 136 -21.47 -10.84 2.28
CA ASP A 136 -21.07 -11.29 0.94
C ASP A 136 -21.40 -10.27 -0.16
N SER A 137 -21.76 -9.05 0.20
CA SER A 137 -22.02 -7.96 -0.77
C SER A 137 -21.66 -6.60 -0.17
N TYR A 138 -21.22 -5.66 -1.03
CA TYR A 138 -20.91 -4.29 -0.59
C TYR A 138 -22.11 -3.56 0.00
N PRO A 139 -23.34 -3.70 -0.55
CA PRO A 139 -24.52 -3.15 0.11
C PRO A 139 -24.70 -3.67 1.54
N LEU A 140 -24.44 -4.95 1.80
CA LEU A 140 -24.54 -5.53 3.14
C LEU A 140 -23.39 -5.07 4.04
N GLU A 141 -22.16 -5.03 3.54
CA GLU A 141 -21.02 -4.46 4.27
C GLU A 141 -21.32 -3.03 4.71
N ARG A 142 -21.80 -2.18 3.79
CA ARG A 142 -22.25 -0.82 4.08
C ARG A 142 -23.34 -0.79 5.14
N ALA A 143 -24.37 -1.62 5.00
CA ALA A 143 -25.47 -1.68 5.97
C ALA A 143 -24.98 -2.07 7.37
N VAL A 144 -24.03 -3.01 7.47
CA VAL A 144 -23.42 -3.43 8.75
C VAL A 144 -22.57 -2.31 9.34
N ILE A 145 -21.64 -1.75 8.57
CA ILE A 145 -20.70 -0.70 9.03
C ILE A 145 -21.43 0.57 9.47
N THR A 146 -22.54 0.91 8.83
CA THR A 146 -23.34 2.11 9.17
C THR A 146 -24.42 1.85 10.23
N SER A 147 -24.58 0.62 10.69
CA SER A 147 -25.53 0.27 11.76
C SER A 147 -24.97 0.54 13.16
N SER A 148 -25.73 0.16 14.20
CA SER A 148 -25.26 0.18 15.58
C SER A 148 -24.32 -0.99 15.94
N ILE A 149 -24.22 -2.01 15.08
CA ILE A 149 -23.45 -3.25 15.34
C ILE A 149 -21.97 -2.94 15.63
N PRO A 150 -21.22 -2.18 14.79
CA PRO A 150 -19.82 -1.84 15.07
C PRO A 150 -19.61 -1.15 16.42
N GLY A 151 -20.51 -0.23 16.78
CA GLY A 151 -20.44 0.47 18.06
C GLY A 151 -20.57 -0.47 19.26
N GLN A 152 -21.46 -1.46 19.18
CA GLN A 152 -21.62 -2.51 20.20
C GLN A 152 -20.43 -3.47 20.24
N MET A 153 -19.80 -3.77 19.10
CA MET A 153 -18.61 -4.62 19.07
C MET A 153 -17.40 -3.92 19.70
N LEU A 154 -17.24 -2.61 19.45
CA LEU A 154 -16.14 -1.80 19.95
C LEU A 154 -16.12 -1.65 21.47
N THR A 155 -17.24 -1.82 22.18
CA THR A 155 -17.25 -1.77 23.66
C THR A 155 -16.45 -2.89 24.30
N ASP A 156 -16.31 -4.03 23.62
CA ASP A 156 -15.52 -5.15 24.13
C ASP A 156 -14.00 -4.87 24.16
N LEU A 157 -13.55 -3.81 23.47
CA LEU A 157 -12.15 -3.38 23.55
C LEU A 157 -11.75 -2.87 24.94
N ASP A 158 -12.71 -2.57 25.81
CA ASP A 158 -12.45 -2.29 27.23
C ASP A 158 -11.76 -3.47 27.93
N LYS A 159 -12.01 -4.72 27.51
CA LYS A 159 -11.30 -5.93 28.00
C LYS A 159 -9.79 -5.87 27.72
N LEU A 160 -9.40 -5.12 26.68
CA LEU A 160 -8.02 -4.90 26.26
C LEU A 160 -7.50 -3.52 26.68
N LYS A 161 -8.26 -2.79 27.50
CA LYS A 161 -7.90 -1.46 28.02
C LYS A 161 -7.53 -0.46 26.92
N VAL A 162 -8.22 -0.52 25.79
CA VAL A 162 -8.12 0.46 24.69
C VAL A 162 -9.51 0.97 24.32
N ILE A 163 -9.58 2.23 23.90
CA ILE A 163 -10.86 2.88 23.56
C ILE A 163 -11.15 2.66 22.08
N GLY A 164 -12.24 1.97 21.75
CA GLY A 164 -12.74 1.87 20.38
C GLY A 164 -13.22 3.22 19.81
N LEU A 165 -12.82 3.52 18.58
CA LEU A 165 -13.16 4.75 17.86
C LEU A 165 -14.09 4.50 16.67
N GLY A 166 -13.86 3.44 15.90
CA GLY A 166 -14.63 3.11 14.70
C GLY A 166 -14.19 1.79 14.08
N ILE A 167 -15.02 1.26 13.18
CA ILE A 167 -14.68 0.13 12.30
C ILE A 167 -14.78 0.63 10.86
N LEU A 168 -13.72 0.45 10.08
CA LEU A 168 -13.64 0.81 8.68
C LEU A 168 -13.84 -0.42 7.80
N ALA A 169 -14.43 -0.24 6.62
CA ALA A 169 -14.48 -1.24 5.56
C ALA A 169 -13.21 -1.19 4.70
N ASP A 170 -12.73 -2.35 4.26
CA ASP A 170 -11.58 -2.50 3.36
C ASP A 170 -11.80 -3.65 2.34
N GLY A 171 -13.04 -3.72 1.87
CA GLY A 171 -13.45 -4.55 0.75
C GLY A 171 -13.63 -6.03 1.06
N LEU A 172 -14.31 -6.71 0.12
CA LEU A 172 -14.63 -8.12 0.24
C LEU A 172 -13.49 -8.99 -0.28
N ARG A 173 -13.15 -10.01 0.51
CA ARG A 173 -12.02 -10.89 0.26
C ARG A 173 -12.49 -12.09 -0.56
N LYS A 174 -11.87 -12.28 -1.72
CA LYS A 174 -12.15 -13.38 -2.65
C LYS A 174 -11.00 -14.39 -2.62
N PRO A 175 -11.28 -15.68 -2.89
CA PRO A 175 -10.22 -16.66 -3.07
C PRO A 175 -9.41 -16.36 -4.35
N ILE A 176 -8.10 -16.26 -4.19
CA ILE A 176 -7.13 -16.26 -5.28
C ILE A 176 -6.29 -17.55 -5.22
N ALA A 177 -5.79 -18.02 -6.36
CA ALA A 177 -5.10 -19.29 -6.43
C ALA A 177 -4.05 -19.36 -7.54
N VAL A 178 -3.05 -20.22 -7.31
CA VAL A 178 -1.90 -20.40 -8.20
C VAL A 178 -2.25 -21.28 -9.41
N ALA A 179 -2.83 -22.46 -9.18
CA ALA A 179 -2.94 -23.48 -10.23
C ALA A 179 -4.30 -23.50 -10.96
N ARG A 180 -5.38 -23.18 -10.25
CA ARG A 180 -6.76 -23.22 -10.77
C ARG A 180 -7.71 -22.44 -9.85
N PRO A 181 -8.89 -22.00 -10.33
CA PRO A 181 -9.90 -21.40 -9.47
C PRO A 181 -10.37 -22.34 -8.36
N LEU A 182 -10.77 -21.77 -7.21
CA LEU A 182 -11.25 -22.50 -6.04
C LEU A 182 -12.79 -22.45 -5.99
N LEU A 183 -13.43 -23.23 -6.86
CA LEU A 183 -14.87 -23.10 -7.11
C LEU A 183 -15.71 -23.81 -6.04
N GLY A 184 -15.30 -24.99 -5.61
CA GLY A 184 -16.00 -25.78 -4.59
C GLY A 184 -15.04 -26.55 -3.67
N PRO A 185 -15.53 -27.23 -2.61
CA PRO A 185 -14.67 -27.85 -1.58
C PRO A 185 -13.61 -28.83 -2.09
N ALA A 186 -13.80 -29.44 -3.26
CA ALA A 186 -12.79 -30.31 -3.87
C ALA A 186 -11.51 -29.56 -4.28
N ASP A 187 -11.61 -28.28 -4.66
CA ASP A 187 -10.47 -27.47 -5.08
C ASP A 187 -9.62 -26.99 -3.89
N TRP A 188 -10.24 -26.87 -2.71
CA TRP A 188 -9.58 -26.46 -1.46
C TRP A 188 -8.80 -27.59 -0.79
N ARG A 189 -9.03 -28.86 -1.18
CA ARG A 189 -8.51 -30.00 -0.45
C ARG A 189 -6.99 -30.07 -0.49
N GLY A 190 -6.36 -29.98 0.68
CA GLY A 190 -4.93 -30.22 0.88
C GLY A 190 -4.01 -29.08 0.44
N ILE A 191 -4.55 -27.99 -0.11
CA ILE A 191 -3.77 -26.78 -0.41
C ILE A 191 -3.41 -26.05 0.89
N SER A 192 -2.28 -25.38 0.90
CA SER A 192 -1.95 -24.32 1.86
C SER A 192 -2.59 -23.02 1.37
N PHE A 193 -3.41 -22.40 2.22
CA PHE A 193 -4.16 -21.20 1.91
C PHE A 193 -3.80 -20.09 2.90
N ALA A 194 -3.23 -19.02 2.39
CA ALA A 194 -2.79 -17.89 3.19
C ALA A 194 -3.91 -16.89 3.45
N GLY A 195 -3.91 -16.36 4.66
CA GLY A 195 -4.73 -15.24 5.08
C GLY A 195 -4.15 -14.68 6.35
N PHE A 196 -4.61 -13.53 6.77
CA PHE A 196 -4.10 -12.99 8.01
C PHE A 196 -4.53 -13.82 9.24
N ARG A 197 -3.76 -13.70 10.33
CA ARG A 197 -3.98 -14.44 11.57
C ARG A 197 -5.37 -14.14 12.19
N SER A 198 -6.19 -15.19 12.31
CA SER A 198 -7.50 -15.23 12.99
C SER A 198 -7.90 -16.67 13.28
N ARG A 199 -8.46 -16.94 14.47
CA ARG A 199 -8.96 -18.30 14.79
C ARG A 199 -10.17 -18.66 13.94
N GLY A 200 -11.12 -17.74 13.79
CA GLY A 200 -12.35 -17.98 13.02
C GLY A 200 -12.09 -18.22 11.53
N GLN A 201 -11.21 -17.42 10.90
CA GLN A 201 -10.88 -17.59 9.48
C GLN A 201 -10.04 -18.85 9.25
N ALA A 202 -9.12 -19.20 10.15
CA ALA A 202 -8.39 -20.46 10.09
C ALA A 202 -9.33 -21.67 10.13
N GLN A 203 -10.31 -21.68 11.05
CA GLN A 203 -11.34 -22.72 11.10
C GLN A 203 -12.17 -22.80 9.81
N ALA A 204 -12.46 -21.67 9.17
CA ALA A 204 -13.16 -21.65 7.89
C ALA A 204 -12.33 -22.28 6.76
N VAL A 205 -11.05 -21.94 6.67
CA VAL A 205 -10.11 -22.54 5.70
C VAL A 205 -9.97 -24.05 5.91
N GLU A 206 -9.84 -24.50 7.17
CA GLU A 206 -9.78 -25.92 7.53
C GLU A 206 -11.08 -26.65 7.17
N ALA A 207 -12.23 -26.06 7.44
CA ALA A 207 -13.54 -26.63 7.11
C ALA A 207 -13.75 -26.81 5.60
N LEU A 208 -13.14 -25.94 4.78
CA LEU A 208 -13.10 -26.08 3.33
C LEU A 208 -12.13 -27.18 2.86
N GLY A 209 -11.26 -27.68 3.75
CA GLY A 209 -10.31 -28.77 3.48
C GLY A 209 -8.88 -28.32 3.18
N ALA A 210 -8.58 -27.03 3.32
CA ALA A 210 -7.25 -26.45 3.14
C ALA A 210 -6.49 -26.37 4.48
N ARG A 211 -5.19 -26.07 4.42
CA ARG A 211 -4.34 -25.79 5.59
C ARG A 211 -4.15 -24.28 5.70
N PRO A 212 -4.53 -23.63 6.80
CA PRO A 212 -4.33 -22.20 6.96
C PRO A 212 -2.84 -21.87 7.10
N SER A 213 -2.44 -20.76 6.48
CA SER A 213 -1.12 -20.14 6.62
C SER A 213 -1.31 -18.66 6.96
N ASP A 214 -0.47 -18.11 7.85
CA ASP A 214 -0.50 -16.70 8.24
C ASP A 214 0.57 -15.84 7.56
N VAL A 215 1.16 -16.36 6.47
CA VAL A 215 2.08 -15.64 5.61
C VAL A 215 1.33 -14.52 4.87
N ILE A 216 1.83 -13.28 5.00
CA ILE A 216 1.22 -12.06 4.45
C ILE A 216 2.31 -11.15 3.86
N GLY A 217 1.94 -9.98 3.32
CA GLY A 217 2.90 -8.99 2.83
C GLY A 217 3.74 -9.50 1.66
N GLU A 218 5.03 -9.15 1.63
CA GLU A 218 5.98 -9.58 0.60
C GLU A 218 6.29 -11.08 0.65
N GLU A 219 6.32 -11.66 1.86
CA GLU A 219 6.55 -13.10 2.04
C GLU A 219 5.46 -13.93 1.36
N LEU A 220 4.22 -13.42 1.31
CA LEU A 220 3.13 -14.07 0.58
C LEU A 220 3.40 -14.13 -0.92
N THR A 221 3.96 -13.08 -1.52
CA THR A 221 4.32 -13.09 -2.94
C THR A 221 5.34 -14.19 -3.23
N VAL A 222 6.38 -14.30 -2.40
CA VAL A 222 7.40 -15.35 -2.51
C VAL A 222 6.78 -16.74 -2.33
N ALA A 223 5.90 -16.91 -1.34
CA ALA A 223 5.27 -18.18 -1.02
C ALA A 223 4.30 -18.67 -2.11
N LEU A 224 3.59 -17.74 -2.76
CA LEU A 224 2.75 -18.04 -3.92
C LEU A 224 3.62 -18.40 -5.14
N ALA A 225 4.67 -17.62 -5.42
CA ALA A 225 5.55 -17.83 -6.56
C ALA A 225 6.27 -19.19 -6.51
N ASN A 226 6.78 -19.57 -5.33
CA ASN A 226 7.46 -20.86 -5.15
C ASN A 226 6.50 -22.03 -4.88
N GLY A 227 5.19 -21.77 -4.83
CA GLY A 227 4.15 -22.76 -4.63
C GLY A 227 4.12 -23.40 -3.24
N SER A 228 4.77 -22.82 -2.22
CA SER A 228 4.63 -23.26 -0.81
C SER A 228 3.25 -22.91 -0.23
N VAL A 229 2.63 -21.86 -0.75
CA VAL A 229 1.22 -21.50 -0.58
C VAL A 229 0.54 -21.58 -1.95
N GLN A 230 -0.63 -22.21 -2.05
CA GLN A 230 -1.31 -22.40 -3.35
C GLN A 230 -2.61 -21.59 -3.49
N GLY A 231 -3.05 -20.91 -2.43
CA GLY A 231 -4.14 -19.95 -2.49
C GLY A 231 -4.00 -18.89 -1.42
N ALA A 232 -4.68 -17.77 -1.61
CA ALA A 232 -4.79 -16.72 -0.61
C ALA A 232 -6.14 -16.02 -0.74
N GLU A 233 -6.41 -15.07 0.14
CA GLU A 233 -7.59 -14.21 0.07
C GLU A 233 -7.17 -12.77 -0.25
N ASN A 234 -7.87 -12.11 -1.19
CA ASN A 234 -7.66 -10.69 -1.51
C ASN A 234 -8.94 -10.00 -2.02
N ASN A 235 -9.05 -8.69 -1.81
CA ASN A 235 -10.00 -7.87 -2.58
C ASN A 235 -9.37 -7.56 -3.96
N LEU A 236 -10.20 -7.25 -4.97
CA LEU A 236 -9.71 -7.09 -6.34
C LEU A 236 -8.75 -5.90 -6.52
N LEU A 237 -8.91 -4.83 -5.74
CA LEU A 237 -8.05 -3.65 -5.82
C LEU A 237 -6.63 -3.97 -5.33
N VAL A 238 -6.54 -4.59 -4.16
CA VAL A 238 -5.27 -5.04 -3.57
C VAL A 238 -4.64 -6.12 -4.45
N TYR A 239 -5.45 -7.02 -5.02
CA TYR A 239 -4.97 -8.03 -5.95
C TYR A 239 -4.27 -7.41 -7.17
N GLU A 240 -4.91 -6.43 -7.81
CA GLU A 240 -4.34 -5.72 -8.96
C GLU A 240 -3.11 -4.88 -8.58
N ASN A 241 -3.21 -4.06 -7.53
CA ASN A 241 -2.15 -3.12 -7.15
C ASN A 241 -0.81 -3.77 -6.77
N ALA A 242 -0.80 -5.00 -6.26
CA ALA A 242 0.46 -5.72 -6.02
C ALA A 242 0.72 -6.84 -7.01
N THR A 243 0.15 -6.72 -8.21
CA THR A 243 0.47 -7.59 -9.35
C THR A 243 0.30 -9.07 -9.03
N ARG A 244 -0.66 -9.43 -8.16
CA ARG A 244 -0.79 -10.80 -7.66
C ARG A 244 -1.17 -11.80 -8.74
N GLN A 245 -1.69 -11.33 -9.86
CA GLN A 245 -1.96 -12.13 -11.04
C GLN A 245 -0.72 -12.78 -11.67
N SER A 246 0.50 -12.29 -11.42
CA SER A 246 1.72 -12.93 -11.92
C SER A 246 2.06 -14.24 -11.19
N VAL A 247 1.68 -14.35 -9.91
CA VAL A 247 2.02 -15.50 -9.05
C VAL A 247 0.80 -16.33 -8.64
N ALA A 248 -0.40 -15.75 -8.64
CA ALA A 248 -1.66 -16.39 -8.27
C ALA A 248 -2.79 -15.96 -9.23
N PRO A 249 -2.73 -16.35 -10.52
CA PRO A 249 -3.52 -15.74 -11.59
C PRO A 249 -5.04 -15.98 -11.48
N TYR A 250 -5.50 -16.94 -10.70
CA TYR A 250 -6.91 -17.34 -10.69
C TYR A 250 -7.70 -16.66 -9.57
N VAL A 251 -8.87 -16.12 -9.88
CA VAL A 251 -9.79 -15.51 -8.91
C VAL A 251 -11.17 -16.16 -9.00
N THR A 252 -11.73 -16.53 -7.85
CA THR A 252 -13.14 -17.00 -7.78
C THR A 252 -14.07 -15.82 -7.52
N ALA A 253 -14.65 -15.27 -8.59
CA ALA A 253 -15.19 -13.90 -8.59
C ALA A 253 -16.49 -13.73 -7.79
N ASN A 254 -17.38 -14.71 -7.83
CA ASN A 254 -18.67 -14.70 -7.13
C ASN A 254 -18.62 -15.29 -5.71
N VAL A 255 -17.43 -15.52 -5.15
CA VAL A 255 -17.25 -15.96 -3.76
C VAL A 255 -16.61 -14.82 -2.99
N ASN A 256 -17.38 -14.21 -2.09
CA ASN A 256 -16.88 -13.32 -1.06
C ASN A 256 -16.77 -14.14 0.24
N LEU A 257 -15.54 -14.41 0.68
CA LEU A 257 -15.27 -15.19 1.89
C LEU A 257 -15.69 -14.39 3.13
N TRP A 258 -15.28 -13.13 3.22
CA TRP A 258 -15.58 -12.19 4.32
C TRP A 258 -15.09 -10.78 3.93
N PRO A 259 -15.57 -9.71 4.57
CA PRO A 259 -14.96 -8.38 4.46
C PRO A 259 -13.62 -8.31 5.22
N LYS A 260 -12.66 -7.53 4.72
CA LYS A 260 -11.60 -6.99 5.58
C LYS A 260 -12.17 -5.75 6.23
N THR A 261 -12.20 -5.73 7.56
CA THR A 261 -12.60 -4.55 8.34
C THR A 261 -11.50 -4.20 9.33
N VAL A 262 -11.29 -2.90 9.56
CA VAL A 262 -10.19 -2.37 10.39
C VAL A 262 -10.78 -1.66 11.60
N ALA A 263 -10.36 -2.02 12.82
CA ALA A 263 -10.74 -1.30 14.03
C ALA A 263 -9.77 -0.15 14.28
N LEU A 264 -10.30 1.04 14.52
CA LEU A 264 -9.56 2.19 15.04
C LEU A 264 -9.73 2.25 16.56
N PHE A 265 -8.62 2.41 17.29
CA PHE A 265 -8.65 2.48 18.76
C PHE A 265 -7.55 3.39 19.32
N ALA A 266 -7.72 3.81 20.57
CA ALA A 266 -6.85 4.77 21.25
C ALA A 266 -6.40 4.30 22.62
N ASN A 267 -5.21 4.73 23.05
CA ASN A 267 -4.77 4.59 24.42
C ASN A 267 -5.66 5.46 25.34
N PRO A 268 -6.23 4.93 26.43
CA PRO A 268 -7.12 5.69 27.31
C PRO A 268 -6.46 6.92 27.94
N GLY A 269 -5.19 6.81 28.36
CA GLY A 269 -4.44 7.89 28.98
C GLY A 269 -4.11 9.02 28.01
N ARG A 270 -3.78 8.68 26.76
CA ARG A 270 -3.55 9.65 25.68
C ARG A 270 -4.85 10.34 25.27
N PHE A 271 -5.91 9.57 25.10
CA PHE A 271 -7.24 10.09 24.79
C PHE A 271 -7.77 11.04 25.87
N ALA A 272 -7.52 10.76 27.15
CA ALA A 272 -7.94 11.61 28.27
C ALA A 272 -7.23 12.99 28.30
N LYS A 273 -5.99 13.08 27.78
CA LYS A 273 -5.22 14.33 27.70
C LYS A 273 -5.72 15.28 26.62
N LEU A 274 -6.44 14.78 25.62
CA LEU A 274 -7.08 15.61 24.60
C LEU A 274 -8.17 16.48 25.24
N SER A 275 -8.41 17.67 24.70
CA SER A 275 -9.56 18.50 25.09
C SER A 275 -10.89 17.80 24.74
N VAL A 276 -12.00 18.26 25.32
CA VAL A 276 -13.35 17.77 24.97
C VAL A 276 -13.60 17.91 23.47
N GLN A 277 -13.19 19.04 22.88
CA GLN A 277 -13.34 19.34 21.47
C GLN A 277 -12.46 18.43 20.59
N GLN A 278 -11.20 18.21 20.96
CA GLN A 278 -10.29 17.30 20.24
C GLN A 278 -10.79 15.86 20.25
N ARG A 279 -11.30 15.38 21.39
CA ARG A 279 -11.97 14.07 21.45
C ARG A 279 -13.21 14.01 20.56
N GLY A 280 -13.97 15.11 20.49
CA GLY A 280 -15.12 15.27 19.60
C GLY A 280 -14.74 15.10 18.13
N TRP A 281 -13.73 15.84 17.67
CA TRP A 281 -13.21 15.73 16.31
C TRP A 281 -12.69 14.34 15.98
N LEU A 282 -11.90 13.74 16.87
CA LEU A 282 -11.36 12.39 16.65
C LEU A 282 -12.48 11.35 16.47
N ARG A 283 -13.51 11.38 17.33
CA ARG A 283 -14.66 10.47 17.21
C ARG A 283 -15.51 10.77 15.97
N GLN A 284 -15.66 12.05 15.60
CA GLN A 284 -16.39 12.43 14.40
C GLN A 284 -15.67 11.95 13.15
N ALA A 285 -14.36 12.19 13.05
CA ALA A 285 -13.53 11.71 11.95
C ALA A 285 -13.62 10.19 11.79
N ALA A 286 -13.55 9.44 12.89
CA ALA A 286 -13.67 7.97 12.85
C ALA A 286 -15.03 7.51 12.30
N ARG A 287 -16.13 8.17 12.69
CA ARG A 287 -17.47 7.86 12.15
C ARG A 287 -17.60 8.21 10.67
N GLU A 288 -17.10 9.37 10.27
CA GLU A 288 -17.15 9.80 8.88
C GLU A 288 -16.26 8.93 7.98
N ALA A 289 -15.08 8.54 8.45
CA ALA A 289 -14.21 7.60 7.75
C ALA A 289 -14.83 6.22 7.63
N ALA A 290 -15.49 5.72 8.69
CA ALA A 290 -16.24 4.46 8.62
C ALA A 290 -17.30 4.50 7.51
N MET A 291 -18.11 5.57 7.44
CA MET A 291 -19.10 5.74 6.37
C MET A 291 -18.44 5.83 4.98
N GLY A 292 -17.40 6.66 4.85
CA GLY A 292 -16.69 6.88 3.59
C GLY A 292 -16.00 5.62 3.05
N SER A 293 -15.40 4.82 3.94
CA SER A 293 -14.68 3.60 3.58
C SER A 293 -15.53 2.57 2.83
N THR A 294 -16.85 2.52 3.09
CA THR A 294 -17.78 1.63 2.40
C THR A 294 -17.93 1.92 0.90
N GLY A 295 -17.50 3.09 0.44
CA GLY A 295 -17.54 3.48 -0.98
C GLY A 295 -16.23 3.25 -1.73
N LEU A 296 -15.12 2.95 -1.04
CA LEU A 296 -13.79 2.88 -1.65
C LEU A 296 -13.62 1.67 -2.58
N PHE A 297 -14.37 0.59 -2.34
CA PHE A 297 -14.16 -0.72 -2.98
C PHE A 297 -15.37 -1.22 -3.78
N GLU A 298 -16.45 -0.44 -3.92
CA GLU A 298 -17.70 -0.95 -4.53
C GLU A 298 -17.64 -1.15 -6.04
N ASP A 299 -16.72 -0.48 -6.74
CA ASP A 299 -16.64 -0.52 -8.21
C ASP A 299 -15.74 -1.68 -8.71
N GLU A 300 -16.04 -2.88 -8.24
CA GLU A 300 -15.33 -4.10 -8.66
C GLU A 300 -15.47 -4.35 -10.17
N GLY A 301 -16.57 -3.92 -10.79
CA GLY A 301 -16.81 -4.08 -12.23
C GLY A 301 -15.71 -3.45 -13.09
N ARG A 302 -15.19 -2.28 -12.70
CA ARG A 302 -14.04 -1.64 -13.37
C ARG A 302 -12.73 -2.39 -13.12
N LEU A 303 -12.55 -2.93 -11.92
CA LEU A 303 -11.33 -3.67 -11.55
C LEU A 303 -11.24 -5.00 -12.29
N VAL A 304 -12.36 -5.67 -12.55
CA VAL A 304 -12.37 -6.95 -13.29
C VAL A 304 -11.70 -6.80 -14.65
N ALA A 305 -11.97 -5.72 -15.40
CA ALA A 305 -11.36 -5.49 -16.71
C ALA A 305 -9.84 -5.28 -16.62
N LYS A 306 -9.38 -4.53 -15.61
CA LYS A 306 -7.94 -4.31 -15.36
C LYS A 306 -7.23 -5.59 -14.96
N VAL A 307 -7.78 -6.31 -13.97
CA VAL A 307 -7.28 -7.61 -13.54
C VAL A 307 -7.16 -8.56 -14.72
N CYS A 308 -8.16 -8.56 -15.61
CA CYS A 308 -8.15 -9.37 -16.81
C CYS A 308 -6.98 -9.05 -17.75
N ALA A 309 -6.84 -7.76 -18.07
CA ALA A 309 -5.82 -7.25 -18.96
C ALA A 309 -4.41 -7.54 -18.43
N ALA A 310 -4.24 -7.49 -17.11
CA ALA A 310 -2.98 -7.78 -16.43
C ALA A 310 -2.67 -9.30 -16.32
N GLY A 311 -3.51 -10.18 -16.86
CA GLY A 311 -3.26 -11.63 -16.89
C GLY A 311 -4.10 -12.47 -15.91
N GLY A 312 -4.90 -11.82 -15.06
CA GLY A 312 -5.82 -12.50 -14.17
C GLY A 312 -6.88 -13.32 -14.93
N ARG A 313 -7.28 -14.44 -14.34
CA ARG A 313 -8.32 -15.34 -14.86
C ARG A 313 -9.42 -15.51 -13.81
N LEU A 314 -10.59 -14.98 -14.12
CA LEU A 314 -11.74 -15.03 -13.23
C LEU A 314 -12.63 -16.21 -13.59
N ALA A 315 -13.21 -16.85 -12.58
CA ALA A 315 -14.24 -17.87 -12.75
C ALA A 315 -15.31 -17.73 -11.66
N ASN A 316 -16.53 -18.15 -11.99
CA ASN A 316 -17.63 -18.19 -11.04
C ASN A 316 -17.86 -19.63 -10.57
N ALA A 317 -18.00 -19.82 -9.27
CA ALA A 317 -18.52 -21.04 -8.68
C ALA A 317 -19.97 -21.25 -9.13
N SER A 318 -20.34 -22.50 -9.45
CA SER A 318 -21.72 -22.81 -9.81
C SER A 318 -22.65 -22.68 -8.59
N PRO A 319 -23.98 -22.59 -8.76
CA PRO A 319 -24.91 -22.65 -7.63
C PRO A 319 -24.74 -23.88 -6.74
N ALA A 320 -24.40 -25.03 -7.34
CA ALA A 320 -24.11 -26.27 -6.59
C ALA A 320 -22.82 -26.16 -5.79
N ASP A 321 -21.77 -25.56 -6.34
CA ASP A 321 -20.51 -25.35 -5.64
C ASP A 321 -20.66 -24.34 -4.49
N LEU A 322 -21.38 -23.24 -4.71
CA LEU A 322 -21.72 -22.27 -3.68
C LEU A 322 -22.50 -22.92 -2.52
N ALA A 323 -23.44 -23.81 -2.82
CA ALA A 323 -24.16 -24.58 -1.81
C ALA A 323 -23.22 -25.55 -1.06
N ALA A 324 -22.31 -26.22 -1.77
CA ALA A 324 -21.33 -27.12 -1.17
C ALA A 324 -20.32 -26.39 -0.26
N LEU A 325 -19.86 -25.20 -0.65
CA LEU A 325 -19.01 -24.34 0.18
C LEU A 325 -19.74 -23.97 1.48
N ARG A 326 -20.98 -23.47 1.39
CA ARG A 326 -21.79 -23.13 2.57
C ARG A 326 -22.03 -24.34 3.48
N GLN A 327 -22.29 -25.51 2.90
CA GLN A 327 -22.46 -26.75 3.66
C GLN A 327 -21.17 -27.10 4.42
N ALA A 328 -20.01 -27.02 3.76
CA ALA A 328 -18.72 -27.30 4.39
C ALA A 328 -18.41 -26.34 5.56
N LEU A 329 -18.91 -25.11 5.50
CA LEU A 329 -18.72 -24.08 6.55
C LEU A 329 -19.69 -24.21 7.74
N THR A 330 -20.67 -25.12 7.69
CA THR A 330 -21.66 -25.29 8.78
C THR A 330 -21.03 -25.53 10.16
N PRO A 331 -19.96 -26.35 10.32
CA PRO A 331 -19.29 -26.52 11.62
C PRO A 331 -18.66 -25.23 12.16
N VAL A 332 -18.27 -24.30 11.29
CA VAL A 332 -17.70 -23.00 11.69
C VAL A 332 -18.77 -22.14 12.35
N TYR A 333 -19.97 -22.07 11.76
CA TYR A 333 -21.10 -21.37 12.38
C TYR A 333 -21.48 -22.01 13.71
N ALA A 334 -21.53 -23.35 13.78
CA ALA A 334 -21.80 -24.05 15.03
C ALA A 334 -20.75 -23.76 16.13
N SER A 335 -19.49 -23.49 15.75
CA SER A 335 -18.42 -23.05 16.66
C SER A 335 -18.61 -21.60 17.10
N LEU A 336 -18.79 -20.67 16.14
CA LEU A 336 -18.98 -19.25 16.39
C LEU A 336 -20.21 -18.96 17.26
N GLU A 337 -21.30 -19.67 17.02
CA GLU A 337 -22.56 -19.48 17.73
C GLU A 337 -22.54 -20.05 19.14
N GLN A 338 -21.48 -20.74 19.59
CA GLN A 338 -21.35 -21.14 21.00
C GLN A 338 -21.22 -19.92 21.93
N ASP A 339 -20.64 -18.83 21.44
CA ASP A 339 -20.62 -17.55 22.13
C ASP A 339 -21.95 -16.79 21.90
N PRO A 340 -22.73 -16.49 22.95
CA PRO A 340 -24.04 -15.85 22.78
C PRO A 340 -23.98 -14.45 22.17
N GLN A 341 -22.90 -13.70 22.42
CA GLN A 341 -22.72 -12.36 21.86
C GLN A 341 -22.41 -12.44 20.37
N THR A 342 -21.50 -13.35 19.96
CA THR A 342 -21.22 -13.62 18.54
C THR A 342 -22.46 -14.13 17.81
N ARG A 343 -23.23 -15.05 18.41
CA ARG A 343 -24.52 -15.50 17.85
C ARG A 343 -25.49 -14.35 17.60
N GLY A 344 -25.67 -13.47 18.59
CA GLY A 344 -26.55 -12.31 18.47
C GLY A 344 -26.13 -11.37 17.34
N PHE A 345 -24.83 -11.15 17.14
CA PHE A 345 -24.33 -10.36 16.02
C PHE A 345 -24.53 -11.05 14.67
N ILE A 346 -24.34 -12.37 14.58
CA ILE A 346 -24.64 -13.15 13.36
C ILE A 346 -26.13 -12.99 12.99
N GLU A 347 -27.04 -13.16 13.96
CA GLU A 347 -28.48 -13.02 13.75
C GLU A 347 -28.86 -11.60 13.28
N ALA A 348 -28.25 -10.56 13.88
CA ALA A 348 -28.47 -9.17 13.49
C ALA A 348 -27.99 -8.88 12.06
N ILE A 349 -26.81 -9.40 11.67
CA ILE A 349 -26.29 -9.27 10.30
C ILE A 349 -27.18 -10.02 9.31
N GLN A 350 -27.66 -11.22 9.65
CA GLN A 350 -28.62 -11.95 8.81
C GLN A 350 -29.94 -11.19 8.65
N GLN A 351 -30.39 -10.48 9.68
CA GLN A 351 -31.57 -9.62 9.59
C GLN A 351 -31.35 -8.46 8.63
N LEU A 352 -30.20 -7.77 8.71
CA LEU A 352 -29.84 -6.73 7.75
C LEU A 352 -29.79 -7.30 6.32
N LYS A 353 -29.15 -8.45 6.14
CA LYS A 353 -29.06 -9.15 4.84
C LYS A 353 -30.41 -9.39 4.19
N ARG A 354 -31.45 -9.73 4.95
CA ARG A 354 -32.82 -9.91 4.40
C ARG A 354 -33.46 -8.62 3.88
N SER A 355 -33.02 -7.45 4.37
CA SER A 355 -33.54 -6.14 4.00
C SER A 355 -32.65 -5.36 3.04
N THR A 356 -31.42 -5.82 2.82
CA THR A 356 -30.45 -5.17 1.95
C THR A 356 -30.51 -5.80 0.56
N PRO A 357 -30.55 -5.00 -0.52
CA PRO A 357 -30.49 -5.54 -1.87
C PRO A 357 -29.17 -6.29 -2.11
N ASP A 358 -29.21 -7.29 -2.99
CA ASP A 358 -28.00 -7.90 -3.49
C ASP A 358 -27.11 -6.85 -4.19
N GLY A 359 -25.80 -7.06 -4.13
CA GLY A 359 -24.85 -6.28 -4.92
C GLY A 359 -24.94 -6.62 -6.42
N PRO A 360 -24.44 -5.74 -7.30
CA PRO A 360 -24.37 -6.05 -8.72
C PRO A 360 -23.49 -7.29 -8.95
N ALA A 361 -23.95 -8.21 -9.79
CA ALA A 361 -23.14 -9.36 -10.19
C ALA A 361 -21.95 -8.89 -11.02
N LEU A 362 -20.77 -9.45 -10.75
CA LEU A 362 -19.57 -9.17 -11.55
C LEU A 362 -19.73 -9.75 -12.95
N THR A 363 -19.58 -8.89 -13.95
CA THR A 363 -19.53 -9.31 -15.35
C THR A 363 -18.08 -9.61 -15.71
N ILE A 364 -17.80 -10.89 -16.00
CA ILE A 364 -16.47 -11.33 -16.42
C ILE A 364 -16.33 -11.09 -17.94
N PRO A 365 -15.35 -10.29 -18.40
CA PRO A 365 -15.13 -10.05 -19.82
C PRO A 365 -14.86 -11.34 -20.59
N THR A 366 -15.25 -11.36 -21.88
CA THR A 366 -14.91 -12.46 -22.79
C THR A 366 -13.39 -12.62 -22.87
N GLY A 367 -12.90 -13.86 -22.77
CA GLY A 367 -11.46 -14.16 -22.76
C GLY A 367 -10.80 -14.04 -21.38
N CYS A 368 -11.54 -13.63 -20.36
CA CYS A 368 -11.04 -13.52 -18.99
C CYS A 368 -11.14 -14.80 -18.16
N THR A 369 -11.70 -15.86 -18.76
CA THR A 369 -11.88 -17.17 -18.15
C THR A 369 -10.90 -18.16 -18.78
N GLY A 370 -10.67 -19.29 -18.11
CA GLY A 370 -9.85 -20.38 -18.66
C GLY A 370 -8.43 -20.36 -18.08
N GLN A 371 -7.50 -21.03 -18.77
CA GLN A 371 -6.13 -21.16 -18.28
C GLN A 371 -5.41 -19.81 -18.32
N ALA A 372 -4.70 -19.51 -17.24
CA ALA A 372 -3.70 -18.46 -17.25
C ALA A 372 -2.58 -18.86 -18.22
N ALA A 373 -1.91 -17.87 -18.81
CA ALA A 373 -0.64 -18.15 -19.48
C ALA A 373 0.27 -18.86 -18.45
N SER A 374 0.93 -19.95 -18.84
CA SER A 374 1.95 -20.55 -17.98
C SER A 374 2.94 -19.44 -17.59
N ALA A 375 3.40 -19.45 -16.34
CA ALA A 375 4.41 -18.53 -15.79
C ALA A 375 5.81 -18.69 -16.45
N GLY A 376 5.84 -18.96 -17.76
CA GLY A 376 7.02 -19.32 -18.55
C GLY A 376 6.75 -19.33 -20.07
N GLU A 377 5.81 -18.53 -20.58
CA GLU A 377 5.70 -18.26 -22.03
C GLU A 377 5.67 -16.76 -22.38
N THR A 378 6.26 -15.92 -21.53
CA THR A 378 7.19 -14.92 -22.05
C THR A 378 8.57 -15.47 -21.76
N SER A 379 9.38 -15.74 -22.78
CA SER A 379 10.81 -15.91 -22.53
C SER A 379 11.26 -14.57 -21.96
N ASP A 380 11.43 -14.49 -20.65
CA ASP A 380 12.01 -13.31 -20.05
C ASP A 380 13.45 -13.24 -20.52
N GLN A 381 13.62 -12.55 -21.63
CA GLN A 381 14.89 -12.37 -22.30
C GLN A 381 15.86 -11.57 -21.42
N PHE A 382 15.40 -10.94 -20.35
CA PHE A 382 16.23 -10.23 -19.39
C PHE A 382 16.60 -11.09 -18.19
N ALA A 383 15.96 -12.23 -17.95
CA ALA A 383 16.25 -13.09 -16.80
C ALA A 383 17.76 -13.35 -16.65
N GLY A 384 18.28 -13.14 -15.45
CA GLY A 384 19.68 -13.28 -15.10
C GLY A 384 20.35 -11.98 -14.66
N THR A 385 21.68 -12.02 -14.60
CA THR A 385 22.51 -10.92 -14.10
C THR A 385 23.18 -10.18 -15.25
N TRP A 386 23.14 -8.85 -15.22
CA TRP A 386 23.74 -8.00 -16.24
C TRP A 386 24.62 -6.96 -15.59
N THR A 387 25.82 -6.75 -16.11
CA THR A 387 26.80 -5.90 -15.44
C THR A 387 27.44 -4.95 -16.44
N THR A 388 27.65 -3.69 -16.05
CA THR A 388 28.41 -2.74 -16.85
C THR A 388 29.90 -3.12 -16.83
N ARG A 389 30.66 -2.59 -17.78
CA ARG A 389 32.12 -2.48 -17.58
C ARG A 389 32.40 -1.46 -16.48
N ARG A 390 33.66 -1.40 -16.03
CA ARG A 390 34.13 -0.33 -15.14
C ARG A 390 33.84 1.03 -15.76
N ILE A 391 33.00 1.82 -15.10
CA ILE A 391 32.64 3.18 -15.48
C ILE A 391 33.61 4.13 -14.77
N THR A 392 34.37 4.91 -15.54
CA THR A 392 35.24 5.94 -14.96
C THR A 392 34.44 7.18 -14.60
N GLU A 393 34.95 8.00 -13.67
CA GLU A 393 34.34 9.27 -13.29
C GLU A 393 34.03 10.15 -14.51
N SER A 394 34.97 10.24 -15.46
CA SER A 394 34.78 10.99 -16.70
C SER A 394 33.62 10.47 -17.56
N GLN A 395 33.41 9.15 -17.62
CA GLN A 395 32.31 8.54 -18.36
C GLN A 395 30.98 8.79 -17.64
N TRP A 396 30.98 8.72 -16.32
CA TRP A 396 29.84 9.05 -15.47
C TRP A 396 29.40 10.50 -15.65
N VAL A 397 30.35 11.44 -15.53
CA VAL A 397 30.12 12.88 -15.71
C VAL A 397 29.60 13.19 -17.11
N HIS A 398 30.17 12.58 -18.15
CA HIS A 398 29.69 12.76 -19.52
C HIS A 398 28.25 12.25 -19.71
N ALA A 399 27.92 11.08 -19.16
CA ALA A 399 26.55 10.55 -19.21
C ALA A 399 25.59 11.47 -18.47
N PHE A 400 25.95 11.91 -17.27
CA PHE A 400 25.12 12.77 -16.42
C PHE A 400 24.79 14.12 -17.08
N ILE A 401 25.78 14.75 -17.70
CA ILE A 401 25.59 16.01 -18.45
C ILE A 401 24.72 15.78 -19.69
N ALA A 402 24.92 14.68 -20.42
CA ALA A 402 24.13 14.37 -21.62
C ALA A 402 22.62 14.21 -21.30
N MET A 403 22.30 13.89 -20.05
CA MET A 403 20.92 13.73 -19.55
C MET A 403 20.36 15.02 -18.95
N GLY A 404 21.11 16.13 -18.99
CA GLY A 404 20.68 17.45 -18.50
C GLY A 404 21.03 17.75 -17.04
N GLY A 405 21.83 16.89 -16.39
CA GLY A 405 22.38 17.14 -15.06
C GLY A 405 23.58 18.11 -15.08
N SER A 406 23.97 18.61 -13.90
CA SER A 406 25.15 19.47 -13.78
C SER A 406 26.43 18.65 -13.57
N GLU A 407 27.56 19.16 -14.08
CA GLU A 407 28.87 18.54 -13.87
C GLU A 407 29.21 18.40 -12.37
N ARG A 408 28.81 19.39 -11.57
CA ARG A 408 29.02 19.37 -10.12
C ARG A 408 28.29 18.21 -9.45
N ASP A 409 27.01 18.05 -9.73
CA ASP A 409 26.19 16.99 -9.13
C ASP A 409 26.68 15.61 -9.60
N ALA A 410 27.18 15.52 -10.84
CA ALA A 410 27.78 14.30 -11.37
C ALA A 410 29.02 13.86 -10.57
N HIS A 411 29.90 14.79 -10.21
CA HIS A 411 31.06 14.52 -9.36
C HIS A 411 30.66 14.17 -7.93
N GLU A 412 29.69 14.88 -7.35
CA GLU A 412 29.18 14.61 -6.00
C GLU A 412 28.54 13.20 -5.92
N THR A 413 27.84 12.77 -6.97
CA THR A 413 27.17 11.46 -7.05
C THR A 413 28.13 10.30 -7.31
N PHE A 414 29.18 10.49 -8.12
CA PHE A 414 30.17 9.44 -8.37
C PHE A 414 30.96 9.06 -7.11
N GLY A 415 31.05 9.97 -6.13
CA GLY A 415 31.70 9.72 -4.85
C GLY A 415 33.22 9.60 -4.96
N ALA A 416 33.84 8.87 -4.02
CA ALA A 416 35.30 8.75 -3.89
C ALA A 416 35.89 7.51 -4.62
N SER A 417 35.07 6.75 -5.34
CA SER A 417 35.51 5.57 -6.09
C SER A 417 36.42 5.95 -7.27
N HIS A 418 37.33 5.06 -7.67
CA HIS A 418 38.12 5.17 -8.91
C HIS A 418 37.34 4.68 -10.13
N HIS A 419 36.38 3.77 -9.94
CA HIS A 419 35.46 3.30 -10.96
C HIS A 419 34.18 2.74 -10.33
N GLU A 420 33.07 2.80 -11.04
CA GLU A 420 31.80 2.19 -10.65
C GLU A 420 31.43 1.00 -11.54
N VAL A 421 30.75 0.03 -10.97
CA VAL A 421 30.14 -1.10 -11.70
C VAL A 421 28.68 -1.20 -11.26
N ILE A 422 27.76 -1.17 -12.24
CA ILE A 422 26.33 -1.35 -12.01
C ILE A 422 25.96 -2.77 -12.41
N THR A 423 25.28 -3.49 -11.52
CA THR A 423 24.80 -4.85 -11.75
C THR A 423 23.30 -4.91 -11.60
N PHE A 424 22.61 -5.34 -12.66
CA PHE A 424 21.19 -5.66 -12.65
C PHE A 424 20.97 -7.14 -12.40
N THR A 425 19.94 -7.45 -11.63
CA THR A 425 19.36 -8.79 -11.55
C THR A 425 17.90 -8.72 -11.94
N PHE A 426 17.52 -9.46 -12.98
CA PHE A 426 16.14 -9.71 -13.36
C PHE A 426 15.79 -11.13 -12.96
N GLN A 427 14.87 -11.27 -12.02
CA GLN A 427 14.46 -12.58 -11.54
C GLN A 427 13.00 -12.51 -11.10
N ASP A 428 12.20 -13.42 -11.65
CA ASP A 428 10.80 -13.63 -11.24
C ASP A 428 9.96 -12.33 -11.27
N GLY A 429 10.19 -11.46 -12.28
CA GLY A 429 9.49 -10.18 -12.43
C GLY A 429 10.01 -9.05 -11.53
N VAL A 430 11.08 -9.29 -10.77
CA VAL A 430 11.74 -8.31 -9.91
C VAL A 430 13.05 -7.84 -10.52
N PHE A 431 13.23 -6.53 -10.58
CA PHE A 431 14.46 -5.83 -10.96
C PHE A 431 15.17 -5.35 -9.68
N ARG A 432 16.47 -5.59 -9.61
CA ARG A 432 17.34 -4.96 -8.60
C ARG A 432 18.60 -4.44 -9.26
N SER A 433 19.03 -3.25 -8.86
CA SER A 433 20.30 -2.65 -9.26
C SER A 433 21.23 -2.58 -8.06
N TYR A 434 22.46 -3.03 -8.24
CA TYR A 434 23.53 -2.91 -7.28
C TYR A 434 24.64 -2.04 -7.87
N CYS A 435 25.12 -1.06 -7.13
CA CYS A 435 26.28 -0.26 -7.51
C CYS A 435 27.43 -0.50 -6.55
N GLY A 436 28.65 -0.47 -7.07
CA GLY A 436 29.85 -0.55 -6.27
C GLY A 436 31.12 -0.48 -7.10
N GLY A 437 32.13 0.12 -6.51
CA GLY A 437 33.46 0.32 -7.09
C GLY A 437 34.59 -0.30 -6.27
N ASP A 438 35.74 -0.52 -6.89
CA ASP A 438 37.03 -0.82 -6.22
C ASP A 438 37.06 -2.01 -5.25
N GLY A 439 36.22 -3.02 -5.46
CA GLY A 439 36.19 -4.23 -4.63
C GLY A 439 35.43 -4.08 -3.31
N HIS A 440 34.65 -3.00 -3.15
CA HIS A 440 33.64 -2.89 -2.10
C HIS A 440 32.49 -3.87 -2.37
N VAL A 441 31.75 -4.23 -1.31
CA VAL A 441 30.54 -5.04 -1.43
C VAL A 441 29.50 -4.21 -2.19
N PRO A 442 28.93 -4.69 -3.31
CA PRO A 442 27.90 -3.97 -4.04
C PRO A 442 26.70 -3.66 -3.15
N GLU A 443 26.27 -2.40 -3.12
CA GLU A 443 25.12 -1.95 -2.34
C GLU A 443 23.88 -1.89 -3.24
N LEU A 444 22.71 -2.17 -2.66
CA LEU A 444 21.45 -2.06 -3.40
C LEU A 444 21.16 -0.58 -3.66
N CYS A 445 21.22 -0.19 -4.93
CA CYS A 445 20.93 1.17 -5.38
C CYS A 445 19.46 1.38 -5.73
N ASP A 446 18.82 0.32 -6.21
CA ASP A 446 17.47 0.43 -6.76
C ASP A 446 16.76 -0.92 -6.76
N ASN A 447 15.43 -0.89 -6.62
CA ASN A 447 14.57 -2.05 -6.75
C ASN A 447 13.22 -1.66 -7.36
N ALA A 448 12.67 -2.55 -8.17
CA ALA A 448 11.38 -2.38 -8.82
C ALA A 448 10.80 -3.74 -9.21
N THR A 449 9.52 -3.80 -9.55
CA THR A 449 9.04 -4.83 -10.49
C THR A 449 9.25 -4.34 -11.92
N TYR A 450 9.34 -5.23 -12.90
CA TYR A 450 9.45 -4.83 -14.30
C TYR A 450 8.43 -5.50 -15.21
N GLU A 451 8.06 -4.79 -16.27
CA GLU A 451 7.19 -5.27 -17.33
C GLU A 451 7.86 -5.09 -18.69
N ILE A 452 7.72 -6.11 -19.55
CA ILE A 452 8.22 -6.07 -20.92
C ILE A 452 7.02 -5.77 -21.82
N GLY A 453 7.04 -4.62 -22.48
CA GLY A 453 6.01 -4.23 -23.45
C GLY A 453 6.22 -4.92 -24.80
N ASP A 454 5.12 -5.30 -25.44
CA ASP A 454 5.11 -5.89 -26.80
C ASP A 454 5.67 -4.93 -27.88
N ASP A 455 5.83 -3.65 -27.57
CA ASP A 455 6.37 -2.60 -28.44
C ASP A 455 7.90 -2.40 -28.28
N GLY A 456 8.58 -3.32 -27.60
CA GLY A 456 10.03 -3.25 -27.35
C GLY A 456 10.38 -2.29 -26.21
N THR A 457 9.47 -2.09 -25.27
CA THR A 457 9.71 -1.32 -24.06
C THR A 457 9.95 -2.21 -22.84
N LEU A 458 10.68 -1.68 -21.86
CA LEU A 458 10.90 -2.25 -20.55
C LEU A 458 10.52 -1.17 -19.54
N ALA A 459 9.53 -1.44 -18.69
CA ALA A 459 9.07 -0.52 -17.68
C ALA A 459 9.51 -0.99 -16.29
N PHE A 460 10.09 -0.11 -15.48
CA PHE A 460 10.36 -0.32 -14.07
C PHE A 460 9.29 0.35 -13.22
N LEU A 461 8.69 -0.40 -12.31
CA LEU A 461 7.55 0.00 -11.50
C LEU A 461 8.00 0.16 -10.04
N HIS A 462 8.21 1.41 -9.63
CA HIS A 462 8.61 1.81 -8.28
C HIS A 462 7.38 2.33 -7.52
N GLY A 463 6.43 1.43 -7.23
CA GLY A 463 5.18 1.80 -6.58
C GLY A 463 4.35 2.79 -7.42
N SER A 464 4.37 4.08 -7.06
CA SER A 464 3.64 5.15 -7.79
C SER A 464 4.40 5.74 -8.98
N LEU A 465 5.66 5.35 -9.19
CA LEU A 465 6.49 5.82 -10.30
C LEU A 465 6.70 4.68 -11.29
N THR A 466 6.43 4.94 -12.57
CA THR A 466 6.75 4.04 -13.68
C THR A 466 7.80 4.67 -14.57
N GLU A 467 8.91 3.98 -14.79
CA GLU A 467 10.01 4.43 -15.64
C GLU A 467 10.08 3.54 -16.87
N THR A 468 9.81 4.12 -18.04
CA THR A 468 9.75 3.36 -19.30
C THR A 468 11.03 3.56 -20.11
N TYR A 469 11.56 2.47 -20.63
CA TYR A 469 12.72 2.43 -21.52
C TYR A 469 12.35 1.73 -22.81
N ARG A 470 12.99 2.12 -23.91
CA ARG A 470 13.20 1.20 -25.04
C ARG A 470 14.48 0.42 -24.78
N TYR A 471 14.50 -0.84 -25.13
CA TYR A 471 15.70 -1.66 -25.00
C TYR A 471 16.22 -2.10 -26.37
N ASP A 472 17.53 -2.28 -26.46
CA ASP A 472 18.20 -3.01 -27.54
C ASP A 472 18.94 -4.19 -26.90
N LEU A 473 18.52 -5.40 -27.27
CA LEU A 473 19.10 -6.65 -26.79
C LEU A 473 19.75 -7.38 -27.96
N SER A 474 21.08 -7.47 -27.93
CA SER A 474 21.89 -8.11 -28.98
C SER A 474 22.87 -9.10 -28.35
N GLY A 475 22.54 -10.39 -28.43
CA GLY A 475 23.27 -11.46 -27.75
C GLY A 475 23.27 -11.22 -26.23
N ASP A 476 24.46 -11.18 -25.64
CA ASP A 476 24.66 -10.91 -24.20
C ASP A 476 24.75 -9.41 -23.88
N THR A 477 24.45 -8.50 -24.81
CA THR A 477 24.52 -7.05 -24.56
C THR A 477 23.13 -6.43 -24.49
N LEU A 478 22.83 -5.77 -23.38
CA LEU A 478 21.62 -4.99 -23.14
C LEU A 478 21.95 -3.50 -23.15
N ARG A 479 21.17 -2.71 -23.89
CA ARG A 479 21.16 -1.25 -23.84
C ARG A 479 19.77 -0.76 -23.53
N LEU A 480 19.67 0.23 -22.64
CA LEU A 480 18.42 0.88 -22.30
C LEU A 480 18.42 2.31 -22.87
N HIS A 481 17.25 2.79 -23.25
CA HIS A 481 17.03 4.13 -23.77
C HIS A 481 15.81 4.69 -23.06
N PHE A 482 16.02 5.61 -22.13
CA PHE A 482 14.94 6.20 -21.34
C PHE A 482 13.92 6.88 -22.25
N VAL A 483 12.64 6.61 -22.02
CA VAL A 483 11.50 7.16 -22.76
C VAL A 483 10.82 8.24 -21.94
N ASN A 484 10.27 7.86 -20.78
CA ASN A 484 9.58 8.74 -19.85
C ASN A 484 9.51 8.15 -18.44
N GLY A 485 9.23 9.03 -17.47
CA GLY A 485 8.83 8.66 -16.12
C GLY A 485 7.42 9.18 -15.87
N GLU A 486 6.50 8.31 -15.48
CA GLU A 486 5.11 8.64 -15.17
C GLU A 486 4.85 8.47 -13.68
N CYS A 487 4.44 9.56 -13.02
CA CYS A 487 4.04 9.56 -11.61
C CYS A 487 2.51 9.41 -11.51
N GLY A 488 2.07 8.51 -10.64
CA GLY A 488 0.69 8.45 -10.16
C GLY A 488 0.31 9.64 -9.26
N SER A 489 -0.95 9.71 -8.85
CA SER A 489 -1.45 10.80 -7.99
C SER A 489 -0.69 10.86 -6.65
N GLY A 490 -0.06 12.01 -6.36
CA GLY A 490 0.70 12.24 -5.12
C GLY A 490 2.22 12.08 -5.26
N CYS A 491 2.70 11.65 -6.42
CA CYS A 491 4.12 11.57 -6.78
C CYS A 491 4.52 12.82 -7.57
N ASP A 492 5.51 13.58 -7.08
CA ASP A 492 6.16 14.64 -7.85
C ASP A 492 7.53 14.13 -8.30
N TYR A 493 7.61 13.73 -9.58
CA TYR A 493 8.84 13.21 -10.19
C TYR A 493 10.02 14.18 -10.04
N LYS A 494 9.77 15.50 -10.07
CA LYS A 494 10.82 16.52 -9.88
C LYS A 494 11.21 16.71 -8.41
N ALA A 495 10.33 16.38 -7.47
CA ALA A 495 10.64 16.42 -6.05
C ALA A 495 11.35 15.15 -5.56
N LEU A 496 11.12 14.01 -6.24
CA LEU A 496 11.84 12.76 -6.02
C LEU A 496 13.28 12.80 -6.57
N ASP A 497 13.54 13.66 -7.55
CA ASP A 497 14.87 13.87 -8.10
C ASP A 497 15.29 15.37 -8.13
N PRO A 498 15.56 15.97 -6.95
CA PRO A 498 15.82 17.40 -6.83
C PRO A 498 17.21 17.84 -7.36
N HIS A 499 18.07 16.91 -7.76
CA HIS A 499 19.45 17.16 -8.19
C HIS A 499 19.71 16.86 -9.68
N GLY A 500 18.65 16.60 -10.46
CA GLY A 500 18.77 16.18 -11.87
C GLY A 500 18.99 14.67 -11.98
N PRO A 501 18.96 14.09 -13.19
CA PRO A 501 18.58 12.70 -13.48
C PRO A 501 19.46 11.61 -12.82
N VAL A 502 19.38 11.41 -11.50
CA VAL A 502 20.29 10.50 -10.77
C VAL A 502 19.76 9.07 -10.72
N GLY A 503 18.45 8.86 -10.91
CA GLY A 503 17.88 7.51 -11.02
C GLY A 503 17.78 7.03 -12.48
N PRO A 504 16.58 6.90 -13.04
CA PRO A 504 16.24 6.13 -14.25
C PRO A 504 17.20 6.29 -15.44
N THR A 505 17.56 7.52 -15.67
CA THR A 505 18.23 7.97 -16.89
C THR A 505 19.67 7.49 -16.97
N LEU A 506 20.34 7.30 -15.82
CA LEU A 506 21.73 6.84 -15.76
C LEU A 506 21.92 5.47 -16.43
N TYR A 507 20.94 4.57 -16.28
CA TYR A 507 20.96 3.26 -16.91
C TYR A 507 21.00 3.34 -18.44
N ALA A 508 20.48 4.42 -19.04
CA ALA A 508 20.51 4.63 -20.48
C ALA A 508 21.90 5.05 -21.01
N GLY A 509 22.84 5.40 -20.13
CA GLY A 509 24.19 5.84 -20.49
C GLY A 509 25.17 4.71 -20.81
N PHE A 510 24.88 3.46 -20.40
CA PHE A 510 25.86 2.38 -20.41
C PHE A 510 25.29 1.06 -20.97
N PRO A 511 26.09 0.29 -21.73
CA PRO A 511 25.72 -1.07 -22.09
C PRO A 511 25.98 -2.03 -20.92
N PHE A 512 25.09 -2.98 -20.73
CA PHE A 512 25.21 -4.07 -19.77
C PHE A 512 25.53 -5.36 -20.52
N THR A 513 26.40 -6.18 -19.93
CA THR A 513 26.72 -7.51 -20.47
C THR A 513 26.16 -8.58 -19.54
N ARG A 514 25.50 -9.59 -20.09
CA ARG A 514 25.02 -10.75 -19.32
C ARG A 514 26.22 -11.46 -18.68
N SER A 515 26.14 -11.69 -17.39
CA SER A 515 27.11 -12.51 -16.68
C SER A 515 26.86 -13.98 -17.02
N SER A 516 27.92 -14.70 -17.37
CA SER A 516 27.89 -16.13 -17.70
C SER A 516 27.69 -17.03 -16.49
#